data_AF-M1W0H3-F1
#
_entry.id   AF-M1W0H3-F1
#
_cell.length_a   1.000
_cell.length_b   1.000
_cell.length_c   1.000
_cell.angle_alpha   90.00
_cell.angle_beta   90.00
_cell.angle_gamma   90.00
#
_symmetry.space_group_name_H-M   'P 1'
#
loop_
_entity.id
_entity.type
_entity.pdbx_description
1 polymer ?
#
loop_
_entity_poly.entity_id
_entity_poly.type
_entity_poly.pdbx_seq_one_letter_code
_entity_poly.pdbx_strand_id
1 'polypeptide(L)'
;MAPNWTRLIRFIAHEDGQVHLGEVIPTEHADVGLAAVDGPKVFAKAITGSVFDGVVTSRTLTVESLLCPISASEVPLIRCMGLNYRDHALEANLPIPDVPVLFIKPRTALSGPYPAAIPIPRLAQDGTSDYEAELCFVMGKSGRDIPEEHAMEYVLGFTAGNDGKTLERGTVVMTGTGPGVGAMRTPKVTLKHGDDIYVEIENIGTKLAFEFWTAYANGHEAQIERRDLSSLRSALAMLDAKIPGDKLLGPLAPIKAMTLGSSIALYLCRNRLTCGYLEVLLDPAITALSKNHTTEFKVLVQEVGCEGRYCNDWITLEMQSVFNPRHFPALFHDSVEKNTAIYAGDNLIVYVADLEWALEVNVRRATRALLRGKNPILELPDAAALIHQVRFEGEQPPLTFEYVRGLAARMSDSAPSDDQLQVIADFYFKIYGRVGLTRTAVEWDEGVRDWKPVEASDAAEPE
;
A
#
# COMPACT_ATOMS: atom_id res chain seq x y z
N MET A 1 -23.94 -19.43 21.71
CA MET A 1 -23.25 -20.62 22.27
C MET A 1 -21.75 -20.30 22.31
N ALA A 2 -20.89 -21.18 22.83
CA ALA A 2 -19.46 -21.03 22.52
C ALA A 2 -19.25 -21.26 21.00
N PRO A 3 -18.29 -20.59 20.35
CA PRO A 3 -17.94 -20.88 18.97
C PRO A 3 -17.45 -22.33 18.82
N ASN A 4 -17.65 -22.92 17.64
CA ASN A 4 -17.17 -24.28 17.34
C ASN A 4 -15.90 -24.30 16.45
N TRP A 5 -15.32 -23.13 16.17
CA TRP A 5 -14.04 -22.99 15.49
C TRP A 5 -12.87 -23.08 16.47
N THR A 6 -11.70 -23.47 15.97
CA THR A 6 -10.44 -23.60 16.74
C THR A 6 -9.37 -22.58 16.30
N ARG A 7 -9.31 -22.26 15.00
CA ARG A 7 -8.37 -21.26 14.44
C ARG A 7 -9.09 -20.33 13.46
N LEU A 8 -9.70 -19.28 14.02
CA LEU A 8 -10.44 -18.24 13.26
C LEU A 8 -9.49 -17.38 12.42
N ILE A 9 -9.85 -17.18 11.16
CA ILE A 9 -9.37 -16.08 10.32
C ILE A 9 -10.53 -15.23 9.80
N ARG A 10 -10.21 -14.00 9.39
CA ARG A 10 -11.08 -13.12 8.62
C ARG A 10 -10.32 -12.73 7.35
N PHE A 11 -10.95 -12.85 6.19
CA PHE A 11 -10.25 -12.80 4.90
C PHE A 11 -11.16 -12.30 3.78
N ILE A 12 -10.56 -11.89 2.65
CA ILE A 12 -11.25 -11.76 1.37
C ILE A 12 -11.17 -13.10 0.64
N ALA A 13 -12.30 -13.63 0.18
CA ALA A 13 -12.33 -14.88 -0.59
C ALA A 13 -12.10 -14.64 -2.09
N HIS A 14 -11.31 -15.51 -2.73
CA HIS A 14 -11.06 -15.46 -4.18
C HIS A 14 -12.33 -15.79 -4.99
N GLU A 15 -13.27 -16.57 -4.43
CA GLU A 15 -14.47 -17.02 -5.16
C GLU A 15 -15.51 -15.91 -5.42
N ASP A 16 -15.64 -14.93 -4.53
CA ASP A 16 -16.66 -13.88 -4.61
C ASP A 16 -16.17 -12.46 -4.25
N GLY A 17 -14.89 -12.31 -3.91
CA GLY A 17 -14.27 -11.02 -3.55
C GLY A 17 -14.83 -10.39 -2.26
N GLN A 18 -15.65 -11.12 -1.50
CA GLN A 18 -16.27 -10.62 -0.27
C GLN A 18 -15.45 -10.97 0.96
N VAL A 19 -15.75 -10.29 2.07
CA VAL A 19 -15.17 -10.59 3.38
C VAL A 19 -15.92 -11.75 4.03
N HIS A 20 -15.18 -12.79 4.43
CA HIS A 20 -15.70 -13.93 5.18
C HIS A 20 -14.95 -14.12 6.50
N LEU A 21 -15.60 -14.84 7.42
CA LEU A 21 -14.94 -15.53 8.53
C LEU A 21 -14.69 -16.99 8.12
N GLY A 22 -13.65 -17.62 8.65
CA GLY A 22 -13.41 -19.04 8.40
C GLY A 22 -12.44 -19.70 9.37
N GLU A 23 -12.45 -21.03 9.39
CA GLU A 23 -11.49 -21.85 10.12
C GLU A 23 -10.45 -22.43 9.16
N VAL A 24 -9.17 -22.28 9.50
CA VAL A 24 -8.04 -22.93 8.79
C VAL A 24 -7.65 -24.19 9.55
N ILE A 25 -7.48 -25.31 8.83
CA ILE A 25 -7.09 -26.59 9.43
C ILE A 25 -5.59 -26.51 9.82
N PRO A 26 -5.21 -26.61 11.11
CA PRO A 26 -3.84 -26.35 11.55
C PRO A 26 -2.79 -27.32 10.99
N THR A 27 -3.20 -28.54 10.59
CA THR A 27 -2.33 -29.55 9.98
C THR A 27 -2.03 -29.31 8.50
N GLU A 28 -2.77 -28.41 7.84
CA GLU A 28 -2.59 -28.07 6.42
C GLU A 28 -1.80 -26.76 6.26
N HIS A 29 -2.05 -25.78 7.15
CA HIS A 29 -1.29 -24.53 7.21
C HIS A 29 -0.90 -24.22 8.67
N ALA A 30 0.29 -24.68 9.08
CA ALA A 30 0.81 -24.49 10.44
C ALA A 30 1.02 -23.00 10.79
N ASP A 31 1.52 -22.21 9.83
CA ASP A 31 1.50 -20.75 9.86
C ASP A 31 0.64 -20.23 8.71
N VAL A 32 -0.45 -19.55 9.03
CA VAL A 32 -1.37 -18.99 8.03
C VAL A 32 -0.87 -17.65 7.46
N GLY A 33 -0.07 -16.91 8.23
CA GLY A 33 0.42 -15.58 7.85
C GLY A 33 1.53 -15.68 6.81
N LEU A 34 2.53 -16.53 7.06
CA LEU A 34 3.54 -16.87 6.03
C LEU A 34 2.91 -17.51 4.80
N ALA A 35 1.92 -18.40 4.99
CA ALA A 35 1.27 -19.07 3.87
C ALA A 35 0.46 -18.12 2.96
N ALA A 36 0.06 -16.94 3.46
CA ALA A 36 -0.68 -15.93 2.71
C ALA A 36 0.22 -14.90 1.98
N VAL A 37 1.56 -15.04 2.03
CA VAL A 37 2.51 -14.21 1.27
C VAL A 37 3.16 -15.02 0.15
N ASP A 38 4.00 -15.99 0.50
CA ASP A 38 4.82 -16.78 -0.46
C ASP A 38 4.49 -18.29 -0.44
N GLY A 39 3.42 -18.68 0.25
CA GLY A 39 3.10 -20.09 0.51
C GLY A 39 2.10 -20.74 -0.45
N PRO A 40 1.74 -22.01 -0.19
CA PRO A 40 0.66 -22.68 -0.92
C PRO A 40 -0.69 -22.03 -0.61
N LYS A 41 -1.58 -21.96 -1.61
CA LYS A 41 -2.94 -21.40 -1.47
C LYS A 41 -3.62 -21.85 -0.17
N VAL A 42 -3.96 -20.88 0.67
CA VAL A 42 -4.64 -21.13 1.94
C VAL A 42 -6.13 -21.36 1.71
N PHE A 43 -6.65 -22.44 2.29
CA PHE A 43 -8.08 -22.76 2.29
C PHE A 43 -8.68 -22.65 3.70
N ALA A 44 -9.92 -22.18 3.78
CA ALA A 44 -10.65 -22.05 5.04
C ALA A 44 -12.09 -22.53 4.91
N LYS A 45 -12.62 -23.20 5.94
CA LYS A 45 -14.04 -23.52 6.05
C LYS A 45 -14.80 -22.27 6.48
N ALA A 46 -15.72 -21.79 5.65
CA ALA A 46 -16.49 -20.58 5.92
C ALA A 46 -17.30 -20.71 7.22
N ILE A 47 -17.29 -19.65 8.03
CA ILE A 47 -18.03 -19.53 9.29
C ILE A 47 -19.23 -18.62 9.08
N THR A 48 -20.42 -19.06 9.50
CA THR A 48 -21.64 -18.24 9.50
C THR A 48 -21.96 -17.76 10.91
N GLY A 49 -22.09 -16.44 11.09
CA GLY A 49 -22.31 -15.77 12.37
C GLY A 49 -21.29 -14.64 12.59
N SER A 50 -21.03 -14.29 13.85
CA SER A 50 -19.94 -13.35 14.23
C SER A 50 -18.68 -14.10 14.68
N VAL A 51 -17.62 -13.37 15.05
CA VAL A 51 -16.44 -13.98 15.69
C VAL A 51 -16.78 -14.63 17.05
N PHE A 52 -17.88 -14.22 17.72
CA PHE A 52 -18.23 -14.65 19.07
C PHE A 52 -19.17 -15.86 19.14
N ASP A 53 -19.97 -16.09 18.09
CA ASP A 53 -21.03 -17.10 18.05
C ASP A 53 -21.07 -17.91 16.74
N GLY A 54 -20.12 -17.67 15.84
CA GLY A 54 -20.07 -18.25 14.51
C GLY A 54 -19.91 -19.77 14.48
N VAL A 55 -20.58 -20.38 13.51
CA VAL A 55 -20.60 -21.83 13.26
C VAL A 55 -19.81 -22.14 11.99
N VAL A 56 -18.80 -23.00 12.08
CA VAL A 56 -18.05 -23.56 10.94
C VAL A 56 -18.98 -24.38 10.05
N THR A 57 -18.97 -24.10 8.74
CA THR A 57 -19.77 -24.80 7.73
C THR A 57 -18.95 -25.81 6.93
N SER A 58 -19.60 -26.55 6.04
CA SER A 58 -18.96 -27.43 5.05
C SER A 58 -18.51 -26.71 3.77
N ARG A 59 -18.76 -25.39 3.61
CA ARG A 59 -18.28 -24.62 2.44
C ARG A 59 -16.82 -24.24 2.67
N THR A 60 -15.90 -24.83 1.91
CA THR A 60 -14.52 -24.32 1.80
C THR A 60 -14.47 -23.10 0.88
N LEU A 61 -13.59 -22.16 1.19
CA LEU A 61 -13.23 -20.98 0.41
C LEU A 61 -11.71 -20.86 0.30
N THR A 62 -11.25 -20.19 -0.75
CA THR A 62 -9.84 -19.88 -0.99
C THR A 62 -9.53 -18.48 -0.48
N VAL A 63 -8.50 -18.34 0.32
CA VAL A 63 -8.05 -17.04 0.85
C VAL A 63 -7.31 -16.27 -0.25
N GLU A 64 -7.84 -15.10 -0.62
CA GLU A 64 -7.17 -14.13 -1.51
C GLU A 64 -6.27 -13.18 -0.72
N SER A 65 -6.75 -12.72 0.44
CA SER A 65 -5.95 -11.91 1.37
C SER A 65 -6.47 -12.03 2.80
N LEU A 66 -5.55 -12.07 3.77
CA LEU A 66 -5.89 -12.03 5.19
C LEU A 66 -6.22 -10.60 5.63
N LEU A 67 -7.14 -10.50 6.60
CA LEU A 67 -7.53 -9.25 7.25
C LEU A 67 -7.27 -9.37 8.75
N CYS A 68 -7.45 -8.28 9.49
CA CYS A 68 -7.47 -8.37 10.95
C CYS A 68 -8.60 -9.35 11.38
N PRO A 69 -8.32 -10.36 12.25
CA PRO A 69 -9.24 -11.46 12.54
C PRO A 69 -10.54 -11.01 13.23
N ILE A 70 -10.54 -9.82 13.83
CA ILE A 70 -11.71 -9.14 14.37
C ILE A 70 -11.81 -7.75 13.71
N SER A 71 -13.02 -7.27 13.43
CA SER A 71 -13.20 -5.97 12.77
C SER A 71 -13.03 -4.79 13.74
N ALA A 72 -12.65 -3.62 13.21
CA ALA A 72 -12.65 -2.35 13.95
C ALA A 72 -14.07 -1.83 14.30
N SER A 73 -15.12 -2.63 14.09
CA SER A 73 -16.50 -2.42 14.57
C SER A 73 -16.84 -3.32 15.76
N GLU A 74 -16.27 -4.53 15.82
CA GLU A 74 -16.37 -5.45 16.97
C GLU A 74 -15.34 -5.11 18.06
N VAL A 75 -14.19 -4.55 17.66
CA VAL A 75 -13.23 -3.85 18.50
C VAL A 75 -13.60 -2.38 18.58
N PRO A 76 -13.78 -1.85 19.80
CA PRO A 76 -13.63 -0.43 20.08
C PRO A 76 -12.31 -0.15 20.84
N LEU A 77 -11.73 -1.13 21.57
CA LEU A 77 -10.53 -0.97 22.43
C LEU A 77 -9.47 -2.05 22.24
N ILE A 78 -8.21 -1.64 22.29
CA ILE A 78 -7.05 -2.50 22.34
C ILE A 78 -6.31 -2.06 23.61
N ARG A 79 -6.16 -2.89 24.64
CA ARG A 79 -5.59 -2.47 25.92
C ARG A 79 -4.15 -2.99 26.04
N CYS A 80 -3.22 -2.18 26.54
CA CYS A 80 -1.80 -2.46 26.40
C CYS A 80 -1.12 -2.56 27.77
N MET A 81 -0.11 -3.42 27.91
CA MET A 81 0.61 -3.63 29.17
C MET A 81 2.10 -3.32 29.02
N GLY A 82 2.50 -2.13 29.48
CA GLY A 82 3.91 -1.72 29.46
C GLY A 82 4.76 -2.50 30.47
N LEU A 83 6.02 -2.76 30.12
CA LEU A 83 7.06 -3.33 31.01
C LEU A 83 6.70 -4.71 31.62
N ASN A 84 5.85 -5.49 30.96
CA ASN A 84 5.36 -6.78 31.46
C ASN A 84 6.39 -7.94 31.32
N TYR A 85 7.52 -7.71 30.66
CA TYR A 85 8.65 -8.65 30.59
C TYR A 85 9.84 -8.12 31.41
N ARG A 86 10.35 -8.93 32.34
CA ARG A 86 11.44 -8.55 33.27
C ARG A 86 12.70 -8.10 32.53
N ASP A 87 13.09 -8.84 31.49
CA ASP A 87 14.31 -8.57 30.75
C ASP A 87 14.20 -7.28 29.91
N HIS A 88 13.01 -6.96 29.41
CA HIS A 88 12.75 -5.69 28.72
C HIS A 88 12.76 -4.49 29.70
N ALA A 89 12.26 -4.65 30.93
CA ALA A 89 12.36 -3.61 31.96
C ALA A 89 13.83 -3.34 32.36
N LEU A 90 14.67 -4.39 32.43
CA LEU A 90 16.11 -4.29 32.64
C LEU A 90 16.83 -3.63 31.45
N GLU A 91 16.48 -4.02 30.22
CA GLU A 91 16.99 -3.43 28.98
C GLU A 91 16.67 -1.93 28.86
N ALA A 92 15.46 -1.53 29.22
CA ALA A 92 15.04 -0.12 29.27
C ALA A 92 15.66 0.67 30.43
N ASN A 93 16.37 0.01 31.37
CA ASN A 93 16.87 0.56 32.62
C ASN A 93 15.78 1.28 33.45
N LEU A 94 14.57 0.71 33.45
CA LEU A 94 13.41 1.22 34.18
C LEU A 94 13.13 0.37 35.42
N PRO A 95 12.57 0.96 36.50
CA PRO A 95 12.16 0.17 37.66
C PRO A 95 11.07 -0.83 37.26
N ILE A 96 11.26 -2.10 37.62
CA ILE A 96 10.25 -3.15 37.42
C ILE A 96 9.00 -2.75 38.22
N PRO A 97 7.82 -2.64 37.58
CA PRO A 97 6.63 -2.14 38.27
C PRO A 97 5.97 -3.24 39.12
N ASP A 98 5.57 -2.89 40.34
CA ASP A 98 4.85 -3.79 41.25
C ASP A 98 3.37 -4.05 40.85
N VAL A 99 2.86 -3.29 39.87
CA VAL A 99 1.49 -3.38 39.35
C VAL A 99 1.47 -3.19 37.82
N PRO A 100 0.52 -3.79 37.07
CA PRO A 100 0.48 -3.67 35.61
C PRO A 100 0.37 -2.22 35.12
N VAL A 101 1.31 -1.79 34.28
CA VAL A 101 1.31 -0.45 33.67
C VAL A 101 0.35 -0.44 32.48
N LEU A 102 -0.93 -0.26 32.78
CA LEU A 102 -2.00 -0.32 31.78
C LEU A 102 -2.11 0.97 31.00
N PHE A 103 -1.60 0.93 29.77
CA PHE A 103 -1.95 1.89 28.74
C PHE A 103 -2.87 1.21 27.69
N ILE A 104 -2.94 1.77 26.50
CA ILE A 104 -4.22 2.08 25.89
C ILE A 104 -4.05 2.29 24.37
N LYS A 105 -4.74 1.56 23.46
CA LYS A 105 -4.80 1.64 21.96
C LYS A 105 -6.26 1.68 21.39
N PRO A 106 -6.57 2.35 20.26
CA PRO A 106 -7.93 2.47 19.72
C PRO A 106 -8.25 1.46 18.62
N ARG A 107 -9.55 1.25 18.38
CA ARG A 107 -10.10 0.63 17.16
C ARG A 107 -9.57 1.20 15.84
N THR A 108 -9.24 2.49 15.79
CA THR A 108 -8.73 3.15 14.57
C THR A 108 -7.23 2.93 14.32
N ALA A 109 -6.50 2.33 15.26
CA ALA A 109 -5.13 1.84 15.06
C ALA A 109 -5.07 0.30 14.98
N LEU A 110 -6.22 -0.35 14.81
CA LEU A 110 -6.29 -1.75 14.43
C LEU A 110 -5.92 -1.85 12.94
N SER A 111 -4.90 -2.63 12.61
CA SER A 111 -4.49 -2.93 11.23
C SER A 111 -4.49 -4.44 10.97
N GLY A 112 -4.48 -4.83 9.70
CA GLY A 112 -4.36 -6.22 9.28
C GLY A 112 -2.95 -6.79 9.41
N PRO A 113 -2.76 -8.05 8.99
CA PRO A 113 -1.48 -8.54 8.47
C PRO A 113 -1.26 -8.02 7.03
N TYR A 114 -0.18 -8.44 6.38
CA TYR A 114 0.02 -8.29 4.93
C TYR A 114 -1.28 -8.62 4.13
N PRO A 115 -1.65 -7.81 3.12
CA PRO A 115 -0.91 -6.70 2.53
C PRO A 115 -1.12 -5.32 3.18
N ALA A 116 -1.66 -5.24 4.41
CA ALA A 116 -1.85 -3.97 5.10
C ALA A 116 -0.51 -3.35 5.57
N ALA A 117 -0.24 -2.12 5.14
CA ALA A 117 0.90 -1.32 5.60
C ALA A 117 0.62 -0.62 6.96
N ILE A 118 1.68 -0.27 7.68
CA ILE A 118 1.60 0.60 8.86
C ILE A 118 1.99 2.03 8.43
N PRO A 119 1.10 3.05 8.62
CA PRO A 119 1.40 4.41 8.20
C PRO A 119 2.12 5.20 9.30
N ILE A 120 3.46 5.25 9.26
CA ILE A 120 4.25 6.08 10.18
C ILE A 120 4.09 7.57 9.84
N PRO A 121 3.51 8.40 10.72
CA PRO A 121 3.35 9.83 10.46
C PRO A 121 4.71 10.54 10.40
N ARG A 122 4.85 11.54 9.53
CA ARG A 122 6.10 12.31 9.35
C ARG A 122 6.69 12.91 10.63
N LEU A 123 5.88 13.17 11.66
CA LEU A 123 6.35 13.65 12.96
C LEU A 123 7.02 12.58 13.85
N ALA A 124 6.91 11.30 13.49
CA ALA A 124 7.55 10.15 14.13
C ALA A 124 8.66 9.52 13.25
N GLN A 125 8.95 10.11 12.09
CA GLN A 125 10.07 9.75 11.21
C GLN A 125 11.38 10.44 11.64
N ASP A 126 11.53 10.68 12.95
CA ASP A 126 12.67 11.35 13.59
C ASP A 126 13.68 10.36 14.23
N GLY A 127 13.43 9.06 14.07
CA GLY A 127 14.18 7.99 14.72
C GLY A 127 13.61 7.52 16.06
N THR A 128 12.38 7.92 16.42
CA THR A 128 11.69 7.45 17.64
C THR A 128 10.62 6.38 17.40
N SER A 129 10.26 6.08 16.15
CA SER A 129 9.34 4.98 15.83
C SER A 129 10.00 3.60 16.02
N ASP A 130 9.30 2.70 16.70
CA ASP A 130 9.80 1.38 17.13
C ASP A 130 8.70 0.30 16.98
N TYR A 131 9.04 -0.96 17.28
CA TYR A 131 8.13 -2.11 17.25
C TYR A 131 8.09 -2.83 18.61
N GLU A 132 6.90 -3.20 19.04
CA GLU A 132 6.65 -3.91 20.31
C GLU A 132 5.88 -5.19 19.98
N ALA A 133 6.56 -6.34 19.94
CA ALA A 133 6.04 -7.61 19.44
C ALA A 133 5.30 -8.37 20.56
N GLU A 134 3.97 -8.39 20.51
CA GLU A 134 3.16 -8.82 21.67
C GLU A 134 2.21 -9.97 21.37
N LEU A 135 2.14 -10.93 22.30
CA LEU A 135 0.99 -11.81 22.41
C LEU A 135 -0.24 -10.97 22.73
N CYS A 136 -1.33 -11.25 22.02
CA CYS A 136 -2.61 -10.58 22.21
C CYS A 136 -3.70 -11.58 22.57
N PHE A 137 -4.63 -11.23 23.47
CA PHE A 137 -5.86 -11.99 23.69
C PHE A 137 -7.11 -11.17 23.40
N VAL A 138 -8.14 -11.82 22.85
CA VAL A 138 -9.43 -11.19 22.53
C VAL A 138 -10.46 -11.55 23.60
N MET A 139 -11.20 -10.58 24.14
CA MET A 139 -12.27 -10.83 25.12
C MET A 139 -13.54 -11.38 24.44
N GLY A 140 -13.93 -12.60 24.77
CA GLY A 140 -15.15 -13.26 24.27
C GLY A 140 -16.40 -13.04 25.13
N LYS A 141 -16.22 -12.70 26.42
CA LYS A 141 -17.31 -12.37 27.34
C LYS A 141 -17.07 -10.99 27.97
N SER A 142 -18.14 -10.22 28.20
CA SER A 142 -18.07 -9.06 29.09
C SER A 142 -18.05 -9.53 30.55
N GLY A 143 -17.15 -8.97 31.36
CA GLY A 143 -17.03 -9.26 32.78
C GLY A 143 -16.45 -8.08 33.54
N ARG A 144 -16.51 -8.15 34.87
CA ARG A 144 -15.99 -7.17 35.82
C ARG A 144 -15.58 -7.92 37.08
N ASP A 145 -14.49 -7.49 37.72
CA ASP A 145 -13.98 -8.07 38.97
C ASP A 145 -13.83 -9.61 38.88
N ILE A 146 -13.31 -10.07 37.73
CA ILE A 146 -13.18 -11.48 37.34
C ILE A 146 -12.04 -12.13 38.16
N PRO A 147 -12.29 -13.25 38.87
CA PRO A 147 -11.24 -13.99 39.57
C PRO A 147 -10.22 -14.61 38.59
N GLU A 148 -8.97 -14.74 39.04
CA GLU A 148 -7.84 -15.23 38.21
C GLU A 148 -8.12 -16.64 37.65
N GLU A 149 -8.66 -17.52 38.50
CA GLU A 149 -9.04 -18.90 38.18
C GLU A 149 -10.11 -19.00 37.09
N HIS A 150 -10.89 -17.94 36.87
CA HIS A 150 -11.93 -17.85 35.85
C HIS A 150 -11.53 -17.00 34.63
N ALA A 151 -10.36 -16.35 34.63
CA ALA A 151 -9.98 -15.38 33.60
C ALA A 151 -10.02 -15.98 32.17
N MET A 152 -9.54 -17.21 32.01
CA MET A 152 -9.53 -17.91 30.73
C MET A 152 -10.93 -18.22 30.18
N GLU A 153 -11.96 -18.27 31.01
CA GLU A 153 -13.34 -18.44 30.53
C GLU A 153 -13.87 -17.20 29.79
N TYR A 154 -13.23 -16.05 29.95
CA TYR A 154 -13.64 -14.78 29.32
C TYR A 154 -12.85 -14.48 28.04
N VAL A 155 -11.78 -15.23 27.76
CA VAL A 155 -10.97 -15.12 26.55
C VAL A 155 -11.64 -15.88 25.39
N LEU A 156 -11.73 -15.23 24.22
CA LEU A 156 -12.20 -15.83 22.97
C LEU A 156 -11.11 -16.64 22.28
N GLY A 157 -9.86 -16.15 22.35
CA GLY A 157 -8.69 -16.72 21.71
C GLY A 157 -7.50 -15.76 21.73
N PHE A 158 -6.37 -16.21 21.20
CA PHE A 158 -5.12 -15.48 21.13
C PHE A 158 -4.74 -15.12 19.69
N THR A 159 -3.92 -14.08 19.51
CA THR A 159 -3.37 -13.62 18.23
C THR A 159 -2.06 -12.86 18.43
N ALA A 160 -1.37 -12.48 17.36
CA ALA A 160 -0.14 -11.67 17.41
C ALA A 160 -0.44 -10.18 17.16
N GLY A 161 0.28 -9.27 17.83
CA GLY A 161 0.10 -7.82 17.71
C GLY A 161 1.42 -7.02 17.62
N ASN A 162 1.27 -5.73 17.31
CA ASN A 162 2.33 -4.72 17.40
C ASN A 162 1.72 -3.39 17.93
N ASP A 163 2.31 -2.75 18.96
CA ASP A 163 1.66 -1.70 19.76
C ASP A 163 1.64 -0.28 19.10
N GLY A 164 0.85 0.69 19.59
CA GLY A 164 0.67 2.04 18.97
C GLY A 164 -0.58 2.91 19.35
N LYS A 165 -1.04 2.90 20.60
CA LYS A 165 -1.60 3.94 21.53
C LYS A 165 -2.67 5.00 20.98
N THR A 166 -3.97 5.30 21.32
CA THR A 166 -5.04 5.17 22.42
C THR A 166 -6.56 5.38 21.94
N LEU A 167 -7.77 4.97 22.47
CA LEU A 167 -8.43 3.83 23.26
C LEU A 167 -9.97 4.00 23.66
N GLU A 168 -10.92 2.99 23.55
CA GLU A 168 -12.14 2.74 24.46
C GLU A 168 -13.03 1.44 24.22
N ARG A 169 -13.45 0.65 25.26
CA ARG A 169 -14.18 -0.68 25.42
C ARG A 169 -14.44 -1.76 24.29
N GLY A 170 -13.64 -2.87 24.21
CA GLY A 170 -13.94 -4.20 23.57
C GLY A 170 -12.72 -4.91 22.94
N THR A 171 -12.09 -5.84 23.69
CA THR A 171 -10.63 -5.78 23.86
C THR A 171 -9.79 -6.78 23.10
N VAL A 172 -8.82 -6.27 22.33
CA VAL A 172 -7.53 -6.94 22.07
C VAL A 172 -6.57 -6.51 23.19
N VAL A 173 -6.22 -7.38 24.14
CA VAL A 173 -5.25 -7.05 25.19
C VAL A 173 -3.86 -7.45 24.73
N MET A 174 -2.94 -6.51 24.64
CA MET A 174 -1.55 -6.69 24.27
C MET A 174 -0.70 -6.82 25.54
N THR A 175 0.13 -7.87 25.64
CA THR A 175 0.71 -8.34 26.91
C THR A 175 2.15 -7.91 27.19
N GLY A 176 2.66 -6.87 26.53
CA GLY A 176 4.06 -6.46 26.57
C GLY A 176 4.93 -7.19 25.53
N THR A 177 6.01 -6.53 25.10
CA THR A 177 7.06 -7.09 24.24
C THR A 177 8.21 -7.70 25.05
N GLY A 178 8.90 -8.68 24.45
CA GLY A 178 10.18 -9.20 24.94
C GLY A 178 11.36 -8.24 24.70
N PRO A 179 12.57 -8.59 25.19
CA PRO A 179 13.78 -7.78 25.02
C PRO A 179 14.31 -7.82 23.58
N GLY A 180 15.15 -6.84 23.23
CA GLY A 180 15.74 -6.66 21.89
C GLY A 180 15.14 -5.50 21.10
N VAL A 181 14.31 -4.66 21.75
CA VAL A 181 13.59 -3.52 21.15
C VAL A 181 14.56 -2.51 20.53
N GLY A 182 14.22 -2.00 19.34
CA GLY A 182 15.15 -1.29 18.46
C GLY A 182 15.85 -0.10 19.12
N ALA A 183 15.08 0.75 19.79
CA ALA A 183 15.59 1.93 20.48
C ALA A 183 16.49 1.63 21.68
N MET A 184 16.54 0.40 22.19
CA MET A 184 17.37 0.01 23.34
C MET A 184 18.69 -0.67 22.93
N ARG A 185 18.81 -1.11 21.68
CA ARG A 185 20.03 -1.77 21.16
C ARG A 185 21.22 -0.81 21.14
N THR A 186 22.43 -1.36 21.17
CA THR A 186 23.69 -0.61 21.00
C THR A 186 24.52 -1.24 19.87
N PRO A 187 24.69 -0.57 18.71
CA PRO A 187 24.04 0.68 18.31
C PRO A 187 22.51 0.54 18.22
N LYS A 188 21.80 1.67 18.33
CA LYS A 188 20.34 1.71 18.20
C LYS A 188 19.91 1.30 16.79
N VAL A 189 18.78 0.61 16.70
CA VAL A 189 18.16 0.20 15.43
C VAL A 189 16.76 0.80 15.37
N THR A 190 16.41 1.45 14.28
CA THR A 190 15.12 2.15 14.11
C THR A 190 14.53 1.78 12.76
N LEU A 191 13.20 1.66 12.68
CA LEU A 191 12.51 1.31 11.44
C LEU A 191 12.74 2.34 10.33
N LYS A 192 12.96 1.85 9.12
CA LYS A 192 13.17 2.61 7.88
C LYS A 192 12.09 2.30 6.86
N HIS A 193 12.03 3.10 5.80
CA HIS A 193 11.18 2.79 4.66
C HIS A 193 11.68 1.54 3.94
N GLY A 194 10.81 0.54 3.78
CA GLY A 194 11.15 -0.74 3.16
C GLY A 194 11.74 -1.76 4.13
N ASP A 195 11.69 -1.52 5.44
CA ASP A 195 11.93 -2.57 6.43
C ASP A 195 10.70 -3.48 6.55
N ASP A 196 10.93 -4.79 6.58
CA ASP A 196 9.94 -5.83 6.82
C ASP A 196 9.93 -6.23 8.31
N ILE A 197 8.73 -6.31 8.91
CA ILE A 197 8.54 -6.70 10.32
C ILE A 197 7.84 -8.06 10.39
N TYR A 198 8.52 -9.02 11.03
CA TYR A 198 8.03 -10.37 11.30
C TYR A 198 7.78 -10.52 12.80
N VAL A 199 6.54 -10.83 13.20
CA VAL A 199 6.18 -11.16 14.59
C VAL A 199 5.63 -12.58 14.62
N GLU A 200 6.51 -13.55 14.86
CA GLU A 200 6.16 -14.96 15.06
C GLU A 200 5.77 -15.22 16.53
N ILE A 201 4.68 -15.97 16.75
CA ILE A 201 4.39 -16.57 18.06
C ILE A 201 4.12 -18.06 17.85
N GLU A 202 4.86 -18.89 18.59
CA GLU A 202 4.81 -20.35 18.49
C GLU A 202 3.36 -20.88 18.59
N ASN A 203 2.98 -21.80 17.70
CA ASN A 203 1.63 -22.37 17.56
C ASN A 203 0.51 -21.38 17.12
N ILE A 204 0.73 -20.07 17.13
CA ILE A 204 -0.19 -19.06 16.58
C ILE A 204 0.14 -18.78 15.10
N GLY A 205 1.42 -18.55 14.79
CA GLY A 205 1.92 -18.15 13.46
C GLY A 205 2.46 -16.72 13.43
N THR A 206 2.84 -16.26 12.23
CA THR A 206 3.60 -15.03 12.02
C THR A 206 2.73 -13.91 11.46
N LYS A 207 2.75 -12.75 12.11
CA LYS A 207 2.24 -11.51 11.51
C LYS A 207 3.36 -10.82 10.73
N LEU A 208 3.11 -10.57 9.44
CA LEU A 208 3.95 -9.73 8.59
C LEU A 208 3.36 -8.32 8.46
N ALA A 209 4.24 -7.31 8.44
CA ALA A 209 3.93 -5.92 8.12
C ALA A 209 5.11 -5.26 7.38
N PHE A 210 4.81 -4.35 6.47
CA PHE A 210 5.78 -3.66 5.60
C PHE A 210 5.71 -2.14 5.85
N GLU A 211 6.86 -1.48 6.03
CA GLU A 211 6.94 -0.08 6.48
C GLU A 211 7.05 0.95 5.33
N PHE A 212 6.07 1.85 5.26
CA PHE A 212 5.94 2.86 4.19
C PHE A 212 5.93 4.30 4.74
N TRP A 213 6.96 5.07 4.41
CA TRP A 213 7.10 6.47 4.85
C TRP A 213 6.23 7.44 4.03
N THR A 214 5.04 7.78 4.55
CA THR A 214 4.15 8.75 3.89
C THR A 214 4.60 10.21 4.10
N ALA A 215 5.10 10.85 3.05
CA ALA A 215 5.56 12.24 3.06
C ALA A 215 4.40 13.26 2.95
N TYR A 216 3.67 13.49 4.04
CA TYR A 216 2.67 14.57 4.10
C TYR A 216 3.31 15.97 4.21
N ALA A 217 2.66 16.99 3.62
CA ALA A 217 2.98 18.40 3.84
C ALA A 217 1.71 19.27 3.95
N ASN A 218 1.68 20.08 5.01
CA ASN A 218 0.97 21.35 5.17
C ASN A 218 -0.50 21.42 4.70
N GLY A 219 -1.37 20.74 5.45
CA GLY A 219 -2.62 21.33 5.97
C GLY A 219 -3.53 22.06 4.98
N HIS A 220 -4.27 21.29 4.18
CA HIS A 220 -5.61 21.66 3.71
C HIS A 220 -6.52 20.45 3.93
N GLU A 221 -7.56 20.57 4.75
CA GLU A 221 -8.57 19.53 4.93
C GLU A 221 -9.55 19.49 3.75
N ALA A 222 -9.14 18.87 2.65
CA ALA A 222 -10.09 18.32 1.70
C ALA A 222 -10.61 16.99 2.27
N GLN A 223 -11.92 16.89 2.53
CA GLN A 223 -12.56 15.64 2.95
C GLN A 223 -12.62 14.65 1.77
N ILE A 224 -11.50 14.01 1.50
CA ILE A 224 -11.42 12.83 0.62
C ILE A 224 -11.44 11.62 1.55
N GLU A 225 -12.53 10.86 1.51
CA GLU A 225 -12.68 9.64 2.31
C GLU A 225 -11.54 8.65 2.01
N ARG A 226 -10.99 8.03 3.06
CA ARG A 226 -9.97 6.98 2.92
C ARG A 226 -10.59 5.80 2.14
N ARG A 227 -10.04 5.49 0.97
CA ARG A 227 -10.50 4.37 0.14
C ARG A 227 -9.31 3.56 -0.37
N ASP A 228 -9.44 2.25 -0.20
CA ASP A 228 -8.41 1.24 -0.45
C ASP A 228 -8.43 0.76 -1.92
N LEU A 229 -7.34 0.15 -2.39
CA LEU A 229 -7.20 -0.41 -3.74
C LEU A 229 -8.28 -1.48 -4.04
N SER A 230 -8.77 -2.21 -3.03
CA SER A 230 -9.93 -3.10 -3.15
C SER A 230 -11.16 -2.39 -3.71
N SER A 231 -11.42 -1.14 -3.30
CA SER A 231 -12.57 -0.36 -3.76
C SER A 231 -12.44 0.08 -5.23
N LEU A 232 -11.22 0.32 -5.73
CA LEU A 232 -10.99 0.61 -7.14
C LEU A 232 -11.25 -0.63 -8.02
N ARG A 233 -10.85 -1.83 -7.55
CA ARG A 233 -11.15 -3.09 -8.27
C ARG A 233 -12.65 -3.37 -8.31
N SER A 234 -13.38 -3.07 -7.23
CA SER A 234 -14.84 -3.12 -7.20
C SER A 234 -15.48 -2.12 -8.17
N ALA A 235 -14.99 -0.89 -8.25
CA ALA A 235 -15.47 0.13 -9.19
C ALA A 235 -15.28 -0.30 -10.65
N LEU A 236 -14.10 -0.85 -10.98
CA LEU A 236 -13.80 -1.37 -12.33
C LEU A 236 -14.71 -2.56 -12.71
N ALA A 237 -15.02 -3.45 -11.75
CA ALA A 237 -15.98 -4.53 -11.98
C ALA A 237 -17.42 -4.05 -12.20
N MET A 238 -17.85 -2.98 -11.51
CA MET A 238 -19.15 -2.34 -11.76
C MET A 238 -19.21 -1.68 -13.14
N LEU A 239 -18.10 -1.12 -13.62
CA LEU A 239 -18.00 -0.51 -14.95
C LEU A 239 -18.02 -1.56 -16.07
N ASP A 240 -17.25 -2.64 -15.91
CA ASP A 240 -17.26 -3.80 -16.82
C ASP A 240 -18.67 -4.34 -17.02
N ALA A 241 -19.38 -4.64 -15.92
CA ALA A 241 -20.73 -5.18 -15.95
C ALA A 241 -21.79 -4.24 -16.59
N LYS A 242 -21.53 -2.93 -16.66
CA LYS A 242 -22.42 -1.95 -17.31
C LYS A 242 -22.19 -1.82 -18.82
N ILE A 243 -20.96 -2.03 -19.31
CA ILE A 243 -20.60 -1.78 -20.72
C ILE A 243 -21.52 -2.52 -21.73
N PRO A 244 -21.87 -3.82 -21.55
CA PRO A 244 -22.80 -4.53 -22.43
C PRO A 244 -24.21 -3.93 -22.52
N GLY A 245 -24.62 -3.14 -21.53
CA GLY A 245 -25.93 -2.49 -21.50
C GLY A 245 -26.00 -1.21 -22.33
N ASP A 246 -24.86 -0.59 -22.67
CA ASP A 246 -24.82 0.63 -23.47
C ASP A 246 -24.79 0.38 -24.99
N LYS A 247 -25.44 1.28 -25.72
CA LYS A 247 -25.68 1.21 -27.17
C LYS A 247 -24.49 1.64 -28.02
N LEU A 248 -23.55 2.41 -27.47
CA LEU A 248 -22.34 2.88 -28.16
C LEU A 248 -21.11 2.07 -27.76
N LEU A 249 -21.05 1.62 -26.50
CA LEU A 249 -19.90 0.98 -25.87
C LEU A 249 -20.00 -0.55 -25.82
N GLY A 250 -21.20 -1.12 -25.64
CA GLY A 250 -21.42 -2.56 -25.67
C GLY A 250 -20.94 -3.23 -26.97
N PRO A 251 -21.20 -2.66 -28.16
CA PRO A 251 -20.66 -3.16 -29.43
C PRO A 251 -19.13 -3.03 -29.60
N LEU A 252 -18.44 -2.37 -28.67
CA LEU A 252 -16.98 -2.16 -28.66
C LEU A 252 -16.28 -2.96 -27.55
N ALA A 253 -17.00 -3.84 -26.84
CA ALA A 253 -16.43 -4.71 -25.81
C ALA A 253 -15.48 -5.78 -26.42
N PRO A 254 -14.35 -6.12 -25.77
CA PRO A 254 -13.84 -5.50 -24.55
C PRO A 254 -13.20 -4.13 -24.81
N ILE A 255 -13.66 -3.11 -24.09
CA ILE A 255 -13.08 -1.77 -24.13
C ILE A 255 -11.70 -1.83 -23.51
N LYS A 256 -10.69 -1.44 -24.30
CA LYS A 256 -9.34 -1.29 -23.80
C LYS A 256 -9.10 0.14 -23.33
N ALA A 257 -8.50 0.24 -22.15
CA ALA A 257 -7.97 1.47 -21.58
C ALA A 257 -6.56 1.20 -21.05
N MET A 258 -5.79 2.26 -20.84
CA MET A 258 -4.43 2.18 -20.33
C MET A 258 -4.24 3.28 -19.30
N THR A 259 -3.76 2.94 -18.10
CA THR A 259 -3.43 3.91 -17.05
C THR A 259 -1.97 4.34 -17.11
N LEU A 260 -1.70 5.57 -16.68
CA LEU A 260 -0.44 6.28 -16.83
C LEU A 260 -0.34 7.43 -15.83
N GLY A 261 0.82 7.61 -15.20
CA GLY A 261 1.08 8.68 -14.24
C GLY A 261 0.98 8.21 -12.79
N SER A 262 0.33 9.00 -11.93
CA SER A 262 0.33 8.82 -10.47
C SER A 262 -0.24 7.48 -10.03
N SER A 263 -1.25 6.97 -10.74
CA SER A 263 -1.84 5.64 -10.51
C SER A 263 -0.82 4.49 -10.57
N ILE A 264 0.20 4.59 -11.43
CA ILE A 264 1.25 3.57 -11.56
C ILE A 264 2.19 3.61 -10.35
N ALA A 265 2.61 4.80 -9.92
CA ALA A 265 3.45 4.95 -8.72
C ALA A 265 2.75 4.39 -7.48
N LEU A 266 1.43 4.58 -7.39
CA LEU A 266 0.59 4.07 -6.31
C LEU A 266 0.41 2.55 -6.36
N TYR A 267 0.14 1.99 -7.55
CA TYR A 267 -0.13 0.57 -7.71
C TYR A 267 1.14 -0.30 -7.60
N LEU A 268 2.25 0.14 -8.23
CA LEU A 268 3.52 -0.60 -8.25
C LEU A 268 4.41 -0.26 -7.05
N CYS A 269 4.59 1.02 -6.73
CA CYS A 269 5.54 1.44 -5.68
C CYS A 269 4.89 1.57 -4.29
N ARG A 270 3.55 1.61 -4.19
CA ARG A 270 2.76 1.81 -2.94
C ARG A 270 3.22 3.01 -2.09
N ASN A 271 3.77 4.04 -2.76
CA ASN A 271 4.47 5.17 -2.14
C ASN A 271 3.59 6.10 -1.27
N ARG A 272 2.26 6.09 -1.47
CA ARG A 272 1.27 6.80 -0.64
C ARG A 272 -0.10 6.13 -0.72
N LEU A 273 -0.94 6.34 0.30
CA LEU A 273 -2.16 5.54 0.51
C LEU A 273 -3.40 5.95 -0.32
N THR A 274 -3.30 6.94 -1.22
CA THR A 274 -4.48 7.46 -1.93
C THR A 274 -4.22 7.83 -3.39
N CYS A 275 -4.89 7.13 -4.30
CA CYS A 275 -5.54 7.78 -5.44
C CYS A 275 -7.04 7.80 -5.19
N GLY A 276 -7.69 8.97 -5.34
CA GLY A 276 -9.14 9.02 -5.40
C GLY A 276 -9.70 8.61 -6.76
N TYR A 277 -8.84 8.45 -7.77
CA TYR A 277 -9.20 8.32 -9.18
C TYR A 277 -8.14 7.56 -9.98
N LEU A 278 -8.52 7.07 -11.16
CA LEU A 278 -7.67 6.39 -12.12
C LEU A 278 -7.59 7.22 -13.41
N GLU A 279 -6.39 7.56 -13.84
CA GLU A 279 -6.19 8.32 -15.07
C GLU A 279 -5.99 7.35 -16.22
N VAL A 280 -6.80 7.44 -17.27
CA VAL A 280 -6.68 6.51 -18.41
C VAL A 280 -6.70 7.21 -19.77
N LEU A 281 -5.99 6.58 -20.70
CA LEU A 281 -6.14 6.75 -22.13
C LEU A 281 -7.00 5.57 -22.64
N LEU A 282 -8.20 5.84 -23.17
CA LEU A 282 -8.96 4.84 -23.95
C LEU A 282 -8.22 4.48 -25.23
N ASP A 283 -8.50 3.29 -25.77
CA ASP A 283 -8.01 2.83 -27.07
C ASP A 283 -8.16 3.92 -28.17
N PRO A 284 -7.09 4.23 -28.93
CA PRO A 284 -7.15 5.16 -30.05
C PRO A 284 -8.31 4.91 -31.01
N ALA A 285 -8.66 3.65 -31.29
CA ALA A 285 -9.77 3.28 -32.16
C ALA A 285 -11.11 3.82 -31.62
N ILE A 286 -11.37 3.69 -30.32
CA ILE A 286 -12.59 4.20 -29.68
C ILE A 286 -12.63 5.74 -29.76
N THR A 287 -11.50 6.41 -29.52
CA THR A 287 -11.43 7.88 -29.62
C THR A 287 -11.59 8.40 -31.05
N ALA A 288 -11.21 7.60 -32.05
CA ALA A 288 -11.32 7.95 -33.47
C ALA A 288 -12.75 7.79 -34.03
N LEU A 289 -13.57 6.91 -33.45
CA LEU A 289 -14.94 6.65 -33.93
C LEU A 289 -15.85 7.87 -33.80
N SER A 290 -15.97 8.45 -32.59
CA SER A 290 -16.60 9.76 -32.37
C SER A 290 -16.39 10.26 -30.95
N LYS A 291 -16.55 11.58 -30.74
CA LYS A 291 -16.60 12.19 -29.40
C LYS A 291 -17.74 11.65 -28.52
N ASN A 292 -18.77 11.03 -29.10
CA ASN A 292 -19.91 10.51 -28.35
C ASN A 292 -19.49 9.28 -27.54
N HIS A 293 -18.66 8.37 -28.09
CA HIS A 293 -18.14 7.21 -27.34
C HIS A 293 -17.31 7.65 -26.13
N THR A 294 -16.44 8.65 -26.30
CA THR A 294 -15.67 9.26 -25.20
C THR A 294 -16.55 9.99 -24.17
N THR A 295 -17.74 10.43 -24.57
CA THR A 295 -18.71 11.06 -23.66
C THR A 295 -19.50 10.01 -22.89
N GLU A 296 -20.01 8.98 -23.57
CA GLU A 296 -20.74 7.86 -22.98
C GLU A 296 -19.88 7.09 -21.96
N PHE A 297 -18.58 6.94 -22.22
CA PHE A 297 -17.67 6.32 -21.27
C PHE A 297 -17.58 7.12 -19.97
N LYS A 298 -17.58 8.46 -20.06
CA LYS A 298 -17.63 9.33 -18.88
C LYS A 298 -18.98 9.27 -18.16
N VAL A 299 -20.09 9.07 -18.89
CA VAL A 299 -21.42 8.86 -18.29
C VAL A 299 -21.44 7.55 -17.49
N LEU A 300 -21.00 6.41 -18.06
CA LEU A 300 -20.94 5.15 -17.32
C LEU A 300 -20.00 5.22 -16.11
N VAL A 301 -18.85 5.89 -16.23
CA VAL A 301 -17.96 6.18 -15.09
C VAL A 301 -18.70 6.99 -14.02
N GLN A 302 -19.43 8.05 -14.38
CA GLN A 302 -20.18 8.86 -13.43
C GLN A 302 -21.34 8.09 -12.77
N GLU A 303 -22.02 7.19 -13.50
CA GLU A 303 -23.03 6.29 -12.92
C GLU A 303 -22.43 5.35 -11.87
N VAL A 304 -21.35 4.65 -12.19
CA VAL A 304 -20.62 3.79 -11.23
C VAL A 304 -20.14 4.62 -10.03
N GLY A 305 -19.70 5.86 -10.28
CA GLY A 305 -19.38 6.85 -9.26
C GLY A 305 -20.53 7.07 -8.29
N CYS A 306 -21.73 7.34 -8.80
CA CYS A 306 -22.92 7.56 -7.98
C CYS A 306 -23.33 6.28 -7.21
N GLU A 307 -23.36 5.13 -7.88
CA GLU A 307 -23.84 3.85 -7.32
C GLU A 307 -22.91 3.32 -6.22
N GLY A 308 -21.60 3.23 -6.49
CA GLY A 308 -20.58 2.84 -5.51
C GLY A 308 -20.09 3.99 -4.61
N ARG A 309 -20.72 5.16 -4.73
CA ARG A 309 -20.41 6.40 -4.01
C ARG A 309 -18.98 6.92 -4.21
N TYR A 310 -18.28 6.52 -5.27
CA TYR A 310 -16.96 7.06 -5.62
C TYR A 310 -17.09 8.54 -6.05
N CYS A 311 -15.98 9.28 -6.16
CA CYS A 311 -16.05 10.63 -6.73
C CYS A 311 -16.45 10.56 -8.22
N ASN A 312 -17.09 11.61 -8.74
CA ASN A 312 -17.60 11.62 -10.11
C ASN A 312 -16.52 11.41 -11.18
N ASP A 313 -15.27 11.76 -10.86
CA ASP A 313 -14.10 11.67 -11.74
C ASP A 313 -13.17 10.51 -11.35
N TRP A 314 -13.70 9.45 -10.69
CA TRP A 314 -12.92 8.28 -10.25
C TRP A 314 -12.25 7.51 -11.41
N ILE A 315 -12.70 7.72 -12.65
CA ILE A 315 -11.83 7.60 -13.83
C ILE A 315 -11.83 8.94 -14.57
N THR A 316 -10.66 9.45 -14.94
CA THR A 316 -10.53 10.66 -15.76
C THR A 316 -9.76 10.41 -17.06
N LEU A 317 -10.18 11.14 -18.11
CA LEU A 317 -9.61 11.11 -19.46
C LEU A 317 -8.83 12.40 -19.78
N GLU A 318 -8.57 13.28 -18.80
CA GLU A 318 -7.88 14.56 -19.03
C GLU A 318 -6.56 14.41 -19.81
N MET A 319 -5.80 13.35 -19.51
CA MET A 319 -4.53 13.06 -20.17
C MET A 319 -4.65 12.85 -21.69
N GLN A 320 -5.82 12.47 -22.23
CA GLN A 320 -6.04 12.38 -23.69
C GLN A 320 -5.79 13.73 -24.41
N SER A 321 -5.90 14.85 -23.71
CA SER A 321 -5.62 16.19 -24.26
C SER A 321 -4.14 16.62 -24.17
N VAL A 322 -3.30 15.83 -23.48
CA VAL A 322 -1.94 16.20 -23.06
C VAL A 322 -0.86 15.39 -23.78
N PHE A 323 -1.22 14.30 -24.46
CA PHE A 323 -0.29 13.51 -25.28
C PHE A 323 -0.23 13.98 -26.73
N ASN A 324 0.93 13.79 -27.35
CA ASN A 324 1.08 13.86 -28.80
C ASN A 324 0.36 12.63 -29.43
N PRO A 325 -0.72 12.81 -30.21
CA PRO A 325 -1.49 11.68 -30.75
C PRO A 325 -0.70 10.73 -31.65
N ARG A 326 0.47 11.16 -32.16
CA ARG A 326 1.36 10.32 -32.99
C ARG A 326 1.98 9.13 -32.25
N HIS A 327 2.20 9.26 -30.93
CA HIS A 327 2.88 8.22 -30.15
C HIS A 327 1.89 7.31 -29.39
N PHE A 328 0.63 7.73 -29.29
CA PHE A 328 -0.44 7.04 -28.57
C PHE A 328 -0.66 5.60 -29.08
N PRO A 329 -0.74 5.31 -30.40
CA PRO A 329 -0.97 3.94 -30.87
C PRO A 329 0.18 2.97 -30.50
N ALA A 330 1.44 3.44 -30.56
CA ALA A 330 2.60 2.63 -30.20
C ALA A 330 2.61 2.29 -28.71
N LEU A 331 2.48 3.30 -27.83
CA LEU A 331 2.43 3.08 -26.38
C LEU A 331 1.28 2.12 -25.97
N PHE A 332 0.13 2.23 -26.64
CA PHE A 332 -1.01 1.35 -26.41
C PHE A 332 -0.73 -0.08 -26.92
N HIS A 333 -0.12 -0.24 -28.09
CA HIS A 333 0.29 -1.53 -28.66
C HIS A 333 1.30 -2.24 -27.75
N ASP A 334 2.37 -1.57 -27.36
CA ASP A 334 3.42 -2.10 -26.48
C ASP A 334 2.84 -2.63 -25.16
N SER A 335 1.89 -1.89 -24.56
CA SER A 335 1.25 -2.25 -23.29
C SER A 335 0.25 -3.42 -23.43
N VAL A 336 -0.40 -3.53 -24.60
CA VAL A 336 -1.26 -4.66 -24.96
C VAL A 336 -0.44 -5.93 -25.24
N GLU A 337 0.68 -5.82 -25.96
CA GLU A 337 1.58 -6.95 -26.26
C GLU A 337 2.31 -7.45 -25.01
N LYS A 338 2.76 -6.56 -24.13
CA LYS A 338 3.31 -6.91 -22.80
C LYS A 338 2.24 -7.46 -21.84
N ASN A 339 0.96 -7.34 -22.18
CA ASN A 339 -0.20 -7.79 -21.40
C ASN A 339 -0.21 -7.31 -19.94
N THR A 340 0.21 -6.06 -19.69
CA THR A 340 0.38 -5.46 -18.35
C THR A 340 -0.95 -5.00 -17.72
N ALA A 341 -1.96 -5.86 -17.66
CA ALA A 341 -3.28 -5.52 -17.16
C ALA A 341 -3.37 -5.48 -15.62
N ILE A 342 -3.87 -4.37 -15.06
CA ILE A 342 -4.27 -4.25 -13.63
C ILE A 342 -5.73 -4.62 -13.42
N TYR A 343 -6.53 -4.57 -14.48
CA TYR A 343 -7.89 -5.07 -14.52
C TYR A 343 -8.14 -5.72 -15.88
N ALA A 344 -8.73 -6.90 -15.88
CA ALA A 344 -9.22 -7.59 -17.07
C ALA A 344 -10.52 -8.30 -16.68
N GLY A 345 -11.64 -7.77 -17.15
CA GLY A 345 -12.93 -8.44 -17.17
C GLY A 345 -13.34 -8.79 -18.60
N ASP A 346 -14.57 -9.24 -18.78
CA ASP A 346 -15.08 -9.65 -20.10
C ASP A 346 -15.31 -8.45 -21.04
N ASN A 347 -15.48 -7.24 -20.49
CA ASN A 347 -15.94 -6.05 -21.20
C ASN A 347 -15.04 -4.83 -21.07
N LEU A 348 -14.11 -4.83 -20.11
CA LEU A 348 -13.14 -3.78 -19.83
C LEU A 348 -11.76 -4.39 -19.51
N ILE A 349 -10.72 -3.90 -20.18
CA ILE A 349 -9.33 -4.21 -19.84
C ILE A 349 -8.57 -2.92 -19.62
N VAL A 350 -7.91 -2.79 -18.46
CA VAL A 350 -7.07 -1.64 -18.11
C VAL A 350 -5.61 -2.08 -18.00
N TYR A 351 -4.83 -1.72 -19.02
CA TYR A 351 -3.39 -1.92 -19.08
C TYR A 351 -2.63 -0.86 -18.27
N VAL A 352 -1.40 -1.16 -17.87
CA VAL A 352 -0.44 -0.21 -17.29
C VAL A 352 0.58 0.16 -18.37
N ALA A 353 0.71 1.47 -18.61
CA ALA A 353 1.77 2.01 -19.45
C ALA A 353 3.16 1.69 -18.85
N ASP A 354 4.15 1.56 -19.73
CA ASP A 354 5.53 1.25 -19.36
C ASP A 354 6.12 2.21 -18.30
N LEU A 355 6.98 1.69 -17.41
CA LEU A 355 7.57 2.42 -16.29
C LEU A 355 8.29 3.71 -16.72
N GLU A 356 8.95 3.71 -17.88
CA GLU A 356 9.58 4.93 -18.39
C GLU A 356 8.57 6.06 -18.66
N TRP A 357 7.40 5.70 -19.20
CA TRP A 357 6.33 6.65 -19.50
C TRP A 357 5.61 7.11 -18.23
N ALA A 358 5.46 6.22 -17.25
CA ALA A 358 5.00 6.60 -15.91
C ALA A 358 5.96 7.62 -15.27
N LEU A 359 7.28 7.38 -15.37
CA LEU A 359 8.31 8.27 -14.86
C LEU A 359 8.28 9.63 -15.58
N GLU A 360 8.24 9.64 -16.92
CA GLU A 360 8.13 10.87 -17.70
C GLU A 360 6.92 11.70 -17.24
N VAL A 361 5.73 11.11 -17.20
CA VAL A 361 4.49 11.80 -16.80
C VAL A 361 4.61 12.46 -15.42
N ASN A 362 5.16 11.76 -14.42
CA ASN A 362 5.25 12.30 -13.07
C ASN A 362 6.34 13.38 -12.94
N VAL A 363 7.50 13.22 -13.59
CA VAL A 363 8.51 14.28 -13.73
C VAL A 363 7.91 15.51 -14.42
N ARG A 364 7.19 15.32 -15.53
CA ARG A 364 6.52 16.41 -16.27
C ARG A 364 5.49 17.15 -15.41
N ARG A 365 4.79 16.47 -14.50
CA ARG A 365 3.85 17.10 -13.56
C ARG A 365 4.56 17.89 -12.47
N ALA A 366 5.56 17.30 -11.80
CA ALA A 366 6.37 17.99 -10.79
C ALA A 366 7.00 19.27 -11.35
N THR A 367 7.64 19.16 -12.53
CA THR A 367 8.31 20.28 -13.20
C THR A 367 7.32 21.36 -13.70
N ARG A 368 6.14 20.99 -14.22
CA ARG A 368 5.04 21.95 -14.53
C ARG A 368 4.48 22.64 -13.29
N ALA A 369 4.37 21.95 -12.16
CA ALA A 369 3.92 22.55 -10.90
C ALA A 369 4.93 23.58 -10.38
N LEU A 370 6.22 23.25 -10.37
CA LEU A 370 7.31 24.16 -10.03
C LEU A 370 7.30 25.43 -10.90
N LEU A 371 7.17 25.31 -12.24
CA LEU A 371 7.06 26.48 -13.14
C LEU A 371 5.87 27.39 -12.85
N ARG A 372 4.79 26.84 -12.27
CA ARG A 372 3.56 27.56 -11.94
C ARG A 372 3.56 28.09 -10.49
N GLY A 373 4.69 28.00 -9.78
CA GLY A 373 4.79 28.37 -8.36
C GLY A 373 3.92 27.51 -7.44
N LYS A 374 3.49 26.33 -7.91
CA LYS A 374 2.68 25.38 -7.12
C LYS A 374 3.60 24.38 -6.42
N ASN A 375 3.18 23.94 -5.23
CA ASN A 375 3.85 22.88 -4.49
C ASN A 375 3.60 21.51 -5.18
N PRO A 376 4.61 20.82 -5.72
CA PRO A 376 4.49 19.51 -6.38
C PRO A 376 4.36 18.36 -5.36
N ILE A 377 3.42 18.50 -4.42
CA ILE A 377 3.31 17.67 -3.22
C ILE A 377 2.97 16.20 -3.48
N LEU A 378 2.22 15.91 -4.55
CA LEU A 378 1.88 14.53 -4.92
C LEU A 378 2.85 13.98 -5.97
N GLU A 379 3.35 14.89 -6.81
CA GLU A 379 4.16 14.61 -7.99
C GLU A 379 5.61 14.26 -7.64
N LEU A 380 6.20 14.87 -6.60
CA LEU A 380 7.55 14.53 -6.13
C LEU A 380 7.64 13.11 -5.53
N PRO A 381 6.74 12.67 -4.62
CA PRO A 381 6.68 11.27 -4.18
C PRO A 381 6.52 10.28 -5.32
N ASP A 382 5.69 10.59 -6.32
CA ASP A 382 5.43 9.69 -7.46
C ASP A 382 6.64 9.60 -8.39
N ALA A 383 7.26 10.74 -8.73
CA ALA A 383 8.47 10.76 -9.54
C ALA A 383 9.64 10.06 -8.83
N ALA A 384 9.85 10.31 -7.53
CA ALA A 384 10.93 9.68 -6.78
C ALA A 384 10.75 8.16 -6.63
N ALA A 385 9.52 7.69 -6.40
CA ALA A 385 9.23 6.26 -6.34
C ALA A 385 9.41 5.56 -7.69
N LEU A 386 9.06 6.23 -8.80
CA LEU A 386 9.29 5.70 -10.15
C LEU A 386 10.76 5.76 -10.58
N ILE A 387 11.54 6.74 -10.14
CA ILE A 387 13.02 6.72 -10.27
C ILE A 387 13.59 5.49 -9.55
N HIS A 388 13.04 5.13 -8.39
CA HIS A 388 13.46 3.94 -7.65
C HIS A 388 13.15 2.66 -8.43
N GLN A 389 11.94 2.51 -8.97
CA GLN A 389 11.54 1.32 -9.73
C GLN A 389 12.21 1.21 -11.12
N VAL A 390 12.42 2.32 -11.83
CA VAL A 390 13.09 2.33 -13.15
C VAL A 390 14.57 1.96 -13.05
N ARG A 391 15.23 2.24 -11.92
CA ARG A 391 16.58 1.71 -11.64
C ARG A 391 16.58 0.21 -11.36
N PHE A 392 15.50 -0.33 -10.79
CA PHE A 392 15.40 -1.67 -10.20
C PHE A 392 16.43 -1.91 -9.07
N GLU A 393 16.32 -3.04 -8.38
CA GLU A 393 17.15 -3.35 -7.21
C GLU A 393 18.53 -3.92 -7.57
N GLY A 394 19.52 -3.60 -6.73
CA GLY A 394 20.89 -4.11 -6.82
C GLY A 394 21.77 -3.34 -7.81
N GLU A 395 22.77 -2.63 -7.27
CA GLU A 395 23.96 -2.11 -7.99
C GLU A 395 23.75 -1.17 -9.20
N GLN A 396 22.52 -0.93 -9.67
CA GLN A 396 22.23 -0.07 -10.82
C GLN A 396 22.55 1.42 -10.56
N PRO A 397 23.21 2.13 -11.49
CA PRO A 397 23.59 3.53 -11.29
C PRO A 397 22.38 4.47 -11.19
N PRO A 398 22.53 5.63 -10.54
CA PRO A 398 21.61 6.75 -10.64
C PRO A 398 21.26 7.13 -12.09
N LEU A 399 19.99 7.47 -12.35
CA LEU A 399 19.53 7.93 -13.66
C LEU A 399 20.14 9.30 -13.96
N THR A 400 20.51 9.57 -15.22
CA THR A 400 21.04 10.89 -15.60
C THR A 400 19.91 11.88 -15.95
N PHE A 401 20.17 13.18 -15.77
CA PHE A 401 19.29 14.24 -16.25
C PHE A 401 19.07 14.15 -17.78
N GLU A 402 20.07 13.67 -18.52
CA GLU A 402 19.98 13.40 -19.96
C GLU A 402 19.02 12.25 -20.29
N TYR A 403 19.09 11.13 -19.56
CA TYR A 403 18.14 10.01 -19.73
C TYR A 403 16.68 10.49 -19.56
N VAL A 404 16.40 11.25 -18.50
CA VAL A 404 15.06 11.81 -18.26
C VAL A 404 14.63 12.83 -19.34
N ARG A 405 15.57 13.51 -20.00
CA ARG A 405 15.30 14.33 -21.20
C ARG A 405 15.08 13.50 -22.46
N GLY A 406 15.74 12.35 -22.59
CA GLY A 406 15.50 11.37 -23.66
C GLY A 406 14.06 10.85 -23.62
N LEU A 407 13.54 10.55 -22.43
CA LEU A 407 12.12 10.24 -22.22
C LEU A 407 11.23 11.42 -22.66
N ALA A 408 11.61 12.65 -22.26
CA ALA A 408 10.82 13.86 -22.49
C ALA A 408 10.48 14.15 -23.97
N ALA A 409 11.18 13.57 -24.94
CA ALA A 409 10.85 13.71 -26.37
C ALA A 409 9.49 13.09 -26.78
N ARG A 410 8.86 12.30 -25.89
CA ARG A 410 7.62 11.57 -26.15
C ARG A 410 6.37 12.44 -25.95
N MET A 411 6.38 13.41 -25.03
CA MET A 411 5.29 14.37 -24.79
C MET A 411 5.42 15.71 -25.57
N SER A 412 4.39 16.56 -25.51
CA SER A 412 4.26 17.81 -26.27
C SER A 412 5.07 19.03 -25.76
N ASP A 413 5.64 18.95 -24.56
CA ASP A 413 6.13 20.12 -23.81
C ASP A 413 7.65 20.26 -23.88
N SER A 414 8.17 21.48 -23.67
CA SER A 414 9.62 21.74 -23.50
C SER A 414 10.22 20.89 -22.38
N ALA A 415 11.31 20.17 -22.66
CA ALA A 415 11.98 19.27 -21.72
C ALA A 415 12.45 19.99 -20.41
N PRO A 416 12.56 19.28 -19.27
CA PRO A 416 12.86 19.90 -17.98
C PRO A 416 14.30 20.43 -17.86
N SER A 417 14.49 21.56 -17.17
CA SER A 417 15.78 22.18 -16.87
C SER A 417 16.57 21.42 -15.79
N ASP A 418 17.85 21.73 -15.63
CA ASP A 418 18.69 21.11 -14.60
C ASP A 418 18.15 21.42 -13.20
N ASP A 419 17.75 22.67 -12.92
CA ASP A 419 17.20 23.09 -11.63
C ASP A 419 15.92 22.31 -11.26
N GLN A 420 15.06 22.06 -12.25
CA GLN A 420 13.81 21.33 -12.06
C GLN A 420 14.04 19.84 -11.77
N LEU A 421 15.06 19.24 -12.39
CA LEU A 421 15.47 17.86 -12.14
C LEU A 421 16.22 17.76 -10.79
N GLN A 422 16.98 18.78 -10.41
CA GLN A 422 17.66 18.85 -9.12
C GLN A 422 16.66 18.83 -7.95
N VAL A 423 15.53 19.55 -8.04
CA VAL A 423 14.48 19.48 -7.00
C VAL A 423 13.92 18.05 -6.83
N ILE A 424 13.88 17.26 -7.91
CA ILE A 424 13.45 15.85 -7.87
C ILE A 424 14.57 14.97 -7.28
N ALA A 425 15.83 15.22 -7.64
CA ALA A 425 17.00 14.53 -7.09
C ALA A 425 17.18 14.77 -5.58
N ASP A 426 17.05 16.01 -5.13
CA ASP A 426 17.10 16.42 -3.72
C ASP A 426 15.98 15.75 -2.91
N PHE A 427 14.78 15.66 -3.49
CA PHE A 427 13.65 14.96 -2.88
C PHE A 427 13.90 13.44 -2.81
N TYR A 428 14.43 12.82 -3.89
CA TYR A 428 14.80 11.40 -3.90
C TYR A 428 15.84 11.10 -2.81
N PHE A 429 16.92 11.87 -2.76
CA PHE A 429 17.99 11.70 -1.76
C PHE A 429 17.45 11.83 -0.33
N LYS A 430 16.54 12.79 -0.10
CA LYS A 430 15.89 12.99 1.20
C LYS A 430 14.98 11.84 1.65
N ILE A 431 14.40 11.07 0.72
CA ILE A 431 13.54 9.93 1.04
C ILE A 431 14.35 8.63 1.14
N TYR A 432 15.30 8.40 0.25
CA TYR A 432 16.00 7.11 0.11
C TYR A 432 17.45 7.11 0.63
N GLY A 433 17.99 8.24 1.08
CA GLY A 433 19.33 8.37 1.66
C GLY A 433 20.50 8.18 0.68
N ARG A 434 20.22 7.96 -0.61
CA ARG A 434 21.19 7.65 -1.67
C ARG A 434 20.90 8.46 -2.93
N VAL A 435 21.90 8.59 -3.81
CA VAL A 435 21.70 9.23 -5.12
C VAL A 435 20.82 8.33 -6.00
N GLY A 436 19.92 8.94 -6.79
CA GLY A 436 19.07 8.20 -7.75
C GLY A 436 18.75 8.94 -9.03
N LEU A 437 18.93 10.26 -9.05
CA LEU A 437 18.89 11.11 -10.23
C LEU A 437 20.10 12.07 -10.14
N THR A 438 20.89 12.19 -11.21
CA THR A 438 22.16 12.93 -11.21
C THR A 438 22.35 13.76 -12.48
N ARG A 439 23.06 14.89 -12.37
CA ARG A 439 23.48 15.72 -13.50
C ARG A 439 24.71 15.16 -14.22
N THR A 440 25.63 14.56 -13.46
CA THR A 440 26.92 14.06 -13.94
C THR A 440 26.98 12.54 -13.95
N ALA A 441 27.97 11.98 -14.65
CA ALA A 441 28.34 10.58 -14.51
C ALA A 441 28.68 10.24 -13.04
N VAL A 442 28.55 8.95 -12.72
CA VAL A 442 28.66 8.39 -11.37
C VAL A 442 29.48 7.10 -11.44
N GLU A 443 30.29 6.86 -10.42
CA GLU A 443 31.11 5.66 -10.26
C GLU A 443 30.77 4.93 -8.96
N TRP A 444 31.06 3.63 -8.92
CA TRP A 444 30.79 2.76 -7.77
C TRP A 444 31.94 2.84 -6.75
N ASP A 445 31.65 3.31 -5.54
CA ASP A 445 32.62 3.41 -4.46
C ASP A 445 32.47 2.23 -3.50
N GLU A 446 33.38 1.25 -3.62
CA GLU A 446 33.48 0.07 -2.74
C GLU A 446 33.62 0.40 -1.24
N GLY A 447 34.16 1.58 -0.91
CA GLY A 447 34.37 2.04 0.46
C GLY A 447 33.08 2.48 1.18
N VAL A 448 32.05 2.90 0.43
CA VAL A 448 30.70 3.20 0.96
C VAL A 448 29.60 2.28 0.44
N ARG A 449 29.88 1.48 -0.60
CA ARG A 449 28.92 0.62 -1.33
C ARG A 449 27.72 1.37 -1.89
N ASP A 450 27.99 2.52 -2.50
CA ASP A 450 27.00 3.33 -3.22
C ASP A 450 27.67 4.10 -4.38
N TRP A 451 26.85 4.65 -5.27
CA TRP A 451 27.27 5.43 -6.42
C TRP A 451 27.57 6.88 -6.05
N LYS A 452 28.82 7.32 -6.28
CA LYS A 452 29.24 8.72 -6.10
C LYS A 452 29.31 9.46 -7.44
N PRO A 453 29.08 10.78 -7.47
CA PRO A 453 29.42 11.60 -8.63
C PRO A 453 30.91 11.46 -8.95
N VAL A 454 31.23 11.24 -10.23
CA VAL A 454 32.61 11.41 -10.71
C VAL A 454 32.94 12.90 -10.55
N GLU A 455 33.90 13.24 -9.69
CA GLU A 455 34.42 14.60 -9.63
C GLU A 455 35.02 14.97 -10.99
N ALA A 456 34.79 16.22 -11.43
CA ALA A 456 35.31 16.70 -12.70
C ALA A 456 36.82 16.98 -12.61
N SER A 457 37.62 15.93 -12.47
CA SER A 457 39.08 15.99 -12.54
C SER A 457 39.48 16.49 -13.92
N ASP A 458 40.13 17.66 -13.94
CA ASP A 458 40.76 18.34 -15.08
C ASP A 458 40.42 17.76 -16.46
N ALA A 459 39.49 18.43 -17.15
CA ALA A 459 39.26 18.21 -18.57
C ALA A 459 40.57 18.53 -19.32
N ALA A 460 41.31 17.47 -19.70
CA ALA A 460 42.51 17.60 -20.50
C ALA A 460 42.17 18.37 -21.79
N GLU A 461 42.86 19.49 -22.01
CA GLU A 461 42.69 20.26 -23.23
C GLU A 461 43.04 19.37 -24.44
N PRO A 462 42.21 19.32 -25.49
CA PRO A 462 42.50 18.49 -26.66
C PRO A 462 43.65 19.08 -27.47
N GLU A 463 44.67 18.25 -27.76
CA GLU A 463 45.74 18.52 -28.74
C GLU A 463 45.23 18.54 -30.20
#